data_AF-A0A961YK80-F1
#
_entry.id   AF-A0A961YK80-F1
#
_cell.length_a   1.000
_cell.length_b   1.000
_cell.length_c   1.000
_cell.angle_alpha   90.00
_cell.angle_beta   90.00
_cell.angle_gamma   90.00
#
_symmetry.space_group_name_H-M   'P 1'
#
loop_
_entity.id
_entity.type
_entity.pdbx_description
1 polymer ?
#
loop_
_entity_poly.entity_id
_entity_poly.type
_entity_poly.pdbx_seq_one_letter_code
_entity_poly.pdbx_strand_id
1 'polypeptide(L)'
;MPAPFDEMNHAGGECRPGYDLIKRWLESETPESLAHRRLEAELLFRRIGITFAVYGNEEAEERIIPFDIIPRVLTQSEWRKLSTGLEQRVRALNMFLADIYGPG
;
A
#
# COMPACT_ATOMS: atom_id res chain seq x y z
N MET A 1 -20.04 -16.13 -7.06
CA MET A 1 -18.58 -15.87 -7.20
C MET A 1 -17.92 -16.24 -5.88
N PRO A 2 -16.71 -16.82 -5.86
CA PRO A 2 -15.97 -17.01 -4.62
C PRO A 2 -15.67 -15.63 -3.97
N ALA A 3 -15.59 -15.60 -2.65
CA ALA A 3 -15.18 -14.40 -1.93
C ALA A 3 -13.76 -13.98 -2.37
N PRO A 4 -13.47 -12.66 -2.47
CA PRO A 4 -12.12 -12.20 -2.75
C PRO A 4 -11.15 -12.60 -1.64
N PHE A 5 -9.86 -12.67 -1.97
CA PHE A 5 -8.82 -12.89 -0.97
C PHE A 5 -8.77 -11.70 -0.01
N ASP A 6 -8.71 -11.98 1.29
CA ASP A 6 -8.53 -11.00 2.35
C ASP A 6 -7.15 -11.21 3.01
N GLU A 7 -6.41 -10.12 3.16
CA GLU A 7 -5.06 -10.11 3.70
C GLU A 7 -5.01 -10.39 5.21
N MET A 8 -6.07 -10.08 5.95
CA MET A 8 -6.15 -10.23 7.39
C MET A 8 -6.80 -11.56 7.79
N ASN A 9 -7.82 -12.01 7.07
CA ASN A 9 -8.65 -13.14 7.41
C ASN A 9 -8.59 -14.25 6.35
N HIS A 10 -8.59 -15.50 6.80
CA HIS A 10 -8.85 -16.64 5.96
C HIS A 10 -10.34 -16.70 5.58
N ALA A 11 -10.67 -17.49 4.54
CA ALA A 11 -12.06 -17.69 4.12
C ALA A 11 -12.98 -18.23 5.24
N GLY A 12 -12.41 -18.87 6.28
CA GLY A 12 -13.14 -19.32 7.48
C GLY A 12 -13.29 -18.28 8.59
N GLY A 13 -12.82 -17.04 8.40
CA GLY A 13 -12.87 -15.96 9.40
C GLY A 13 -11.71 -15.96 10.41
N GLU A 14 -10.80 -16.92 10.31
CA GLU A 14 -9.59 -16.97 11.15
C GLU A 14 -8.58 -15.91 10.73
N CYS A 15 -7.94 -15.24 11.69
CA CYS A 15 -6.91 -14.25 11.42
C CYS A 15 -5.63 -14.92 10.90
N ARG A 16 -4.99 -14.31 9.92
CA ARG A 16 -3.69 -14.72 9.41
C ARG A 16 -2.59 -14.32 10.39
N PRO A 17 -1.56 -15.15 10.61
CA PRO A 17 -0.52 -14.88 11.61
C PRO A 17 0.20 -13.54 11.47
N GLY A 18 0.38 -13.05 10.23
CA GLY A 18 1.00 -11.74 9.97
C GLY A 18 0.19 -10.56 10.52
N TYR A 19 -1.11 -10.74 10.74
CA TYR A 19 -2.04 -9.70 11.17
C TYR A 19 -2.41 -9.78 12.65
N ASP A 20 -1.94 -10.77 13.42
CA ASP A 20 -2.36 -10.97 14.82
C ASP A 20 -2.11 -9.74 15.72
N LEU A 21 -1.03 -9.00 15.47
CA LEU A 21 -0.76 -7.77 16.22
C LEU A 21 -1.73 -6.65 15.85
N ILE A 22 -2.01 -6.49 14.56
CA ILE A 22 -2.95 -5.47 14.06
C ILE A 22 -4.37 -5.80 14.53
N LYS A 23 -4.77 -7.07 14.46
CA LYS A 23 -6.06 -7.53 14.95
C LYS A 23 -6.27 -7.17 16.41
N ARG A 24 -5.31 -7.53 17.27
CA ARG A 24 -5.36 -7.21 18.71
C ARG A 24 -5.41 -5.70 18.96
N TRP A 25 -4.65 -4.93 18.20
CA TRP A 25 -4.69 -3.46 18.30
C TRP A 25 -6.07 -2.91 17.87
N LEU A 26 -6.61 -3.36 16.74
CA LEU A 26 -7.94 -2.98 16.26
C LEU A 26 -9.04 -3.32 17.27
N GLU A 27 -8.98 -4.51 17.87
CA GLU A 27 -9.93 -4.95 18.90
C GLU A 27 -9.84 -4.11 20.19
N SER A 28 -8.70 -3.45 20.44
CA SER A 28 -8.50 -2.58 21.61
C SER A 28 -8.89 -1.12 21.37
N GLU A 29 -9.10 -0.70 20.12
CA GLU A 29 -9.37 0.68 19.75
C GLU A 29 -10.87 0.94 19.58
N THR A 30 -11.30 2.18 19.84
CA THR A 30 -12.68 2.62 19.55
C THR A 30 -12.77 3.26 18.16
N PRO A 31 -13.96 3.29 17.54
CA PRO A 31 -14.18 3.99 16.27
C PRO A 31 -13.75 5.47 16.31
N GLU A 32 -13.96 6.14 17.45
CA GLU A 32 -13.59 7.54 17.64
C GLU A 32 -12.07 7.72 17.67
N SER A 33 -11.35 6.82 18.35
CA SER A 33 -9.89 6.82 18.40
C SER A 33 -9.30 6.57 17.00
N LEU A 34 -9.85 5.62 16.25
CA LEU A 34 -9.44 5.36 14.86
C LEU A 34 -9.69 6.57 13.97
N ALA A 35 -10.85 7.24 14.10
CA ALA A 35 -11.16 8.45 13.35
C ALA A 35 -10.19 9.59 13.69
N HIS A 36 -9.82 9.73 14.96
CA HIS A 36 -8.84 10.71 15.41
C HIS A 36 -7.45 10.45 14.82
N ARG A 37 -6.96 9.20 14.90
CA ARG A 37 -5.67 8.79 14.30
C ARG A 37 -5.63 9.01 12.79
N ARG A 38 -6.74 8.76 12.09
CA ARG A 38 -6.85 9.06 10.65
C ARG A 38 -6.69 10.55 10.37
N LEU A 39 -7.35 11.41 11.15
CA LEU A 39 -7.23 12.86 11.01
C LEU A 39 -5.80 13.34 11.31
N GLU A 40 -5.17 12.82 12.37
CA GLU A 40 -3.78 13.12 12.70
C GLU A 40 -2.82 12.73 11.56
N ALA A 41 -3.02 11.55 10.98
CA ALA A 41 -2.26 11.11 9.82
C ALA A 41 -2.47 12.06 8.63
N GLU A 42 -3.71 12.39 8.26
CA GLU A 42 -3.98 13.34 7.18
C GLU A 42 -3.31 14.71 7.38
N LEU A 43 -3.33 15.24 8.61
CA LEU A 43 -2.64 16.48 8.96
C LEU A 43 -1.12 16.36 8.84
N LEU A 44 -0.55 15.22 9.27
CA LEU A 44 0.87 14.94 9.11
C LEU A 44 1.27 14.90 7.63
N PHE A 45 0.49 14.20 6.79
CA PHE A 45 0.71 14.11 5.34
C PHE A 45 0.63 15.49 4.66
N ARG A 46 -0.31 16.35 5.05
CA ARG A 46 -0.37 17.76 4.63
C ARG A 46 0.91 18.51 5.01
N ARG A 47 1.39 18.34 6.25
CA ARG A 47 2.54 19.08 6.77
C ARG A 47 3.85 18.69 6.09
N ILE A 48 4.03 17.42 5.74
CA ILE A 48 5.25 16.93 5.06
C ILE A 48 5.21 17.11 3.54
N GLY A 49 4.13 17.68 2.99
CA GLY A 49 4.04 18.03 1.57
C GLY A 49 3.86 16.84 0.63
N ILE A 50 3.27 15.74 1.09
CA ILE A 50 2.91 14.62 0.21
C ILE A 50 1.59 15.01 -0.51
N THR A 51 1.73 15.77 -1.58
CA THR A 51 0.64 16.18 -2.47
C THR A 51 0.85 15.60 -3.86
N PHE A 52 -0.23 15.44 -4.62
CA PHE A 52 -0.17 15.11 -6.04
C PHE A 52 -0.89 16.16 -6.87
N ALA A 53 -0.35 16.46 -8.04
CA ALA A 53 -0.95 17.39 -8.99
C ALA A 53 -2.08 16.68 -9.74
N VAL A 54 -3.30 17.26 -9.69
CA VAL A 54 -4.38 16.83 -10.56
C VAL A 54 -4.27 17.62 -11.87
N TYR A 55 -3.84 16.97 -12.94
CA TYR A 55 -3.91 17.57 -14.28
C TYR A 55 -5.33 17.42 -14.82
N GLY A 56 -6.02 18.54 -15.07
CA GLY A 56 -7.36 18.49 -15.66
C GLY A 56 -8.10 19.82 -15.79
N ASN A 57 -7.87 20.80 -14.91
CA ASN A 57 -8.50 22.13 -14.97
C ASN A 57 -7.43 23.22 -14.82
N GLU A 58 -7.74 24.44 -15.29
CA GLU A 58 -6.85 25.62 -15.33
C GLU A 58 -6.27 26.05 -13.97
N GLU A 59 -6.75 25.45 -12.89
CA GLU A 59 -6.17 25.51 -11.54
C GLU A 59 -5.62 24.13 -11.18
N ALA A 60 -4.29 24.01 -11.15
CA ALA A 60 -3.63 22.84 -10.58
C ALA A 60 -3.86 22.83 -9.05
N GLU A 61 -5.03 22.34 -8.62
CA GLU A 61 -5.30 22.10 -7.21
C GLU A 61 -4.42 20.95 -6.73
N GLU A 62 -3.53 21.26 -5.78
CA GLU A 62 -2.82 20.23 -5.02
C GLU A 62 -3.81 19.43 -4.17
N ARG A 63 -3.86 18.11 -4.38
CA ARG A 63 -4.64 17.21 -3.54
C ARG A 63 -3.73 16.32 -2.70
N ILE A 64 -4.20 15.96 -1.52
CA ILE A 64 -3.49 15.07 -0.61
C ILE A 64 -3.76 13.64 -1.03
N ILE A 65 -2.71 12.82 -1.02
CA ILE A 65 -2.86 11.38 -1.24
C ILE A 65 -3.68 10.82 -0.07
N PRO A 66 -4.80 10.13 -0.32
CA PRO A 66 -5.56 9.48 0.74
C PRO A 66 -4.67 8.46 1.45
N PHE A 67 -4.69 8.50 2.78
CA PHE A 67 -3.86 7.63 3.61
C PHE A 67 -4.73 6.68 4.44
N ASP A 68 -4.36 5.41 4.44
CA ASP A 68 -4.95 4.38 5.30
C ASP A 68 -4.02 4.13 6.49
N ILE A 69 -4.58 4.17 7.70
CA ILE A 69 -3.86 3.92 8.95
C ILE A 69 -3.63 2.42 9.20
N ILE A 70 -4.33 1.55 8.48
CA ILE A 70 -4.19 0.10 8.59
C ILE A 70 -3.14 -0.38 7.58
N PRO A 71 -1.98 -0.87 8.03
CA PRO A 71 -0.93 -1.25 7.12
C PRO A 71 -1.26 -2.57 6.40
N ARG A 72 -0.81 -2.67 5.16
CA ARG A 72 -0.77 -3.95 4.44
C ARG A 72 0.47 -4.73 4.87
N VAL A 73 0.29 -5.80 5.63
CA VAL A 73 1.42 -6.61 6.11
C VAL A 73 1.90 -7.56 5.03
N LEU A 74 3.21 -7.60 4.84
CA LEU A 74 3.90 -8.63 4.06
C LEU A 74 4.87 -9.34 4.99
N THR A 75 4.75 -10.66 5.12
CA THR A 75 5.72 -11.46 5.86
C THR A 75 7.06 -11.45 5.16
N GLN A 76 8.14 -11.75 5.91
CA GLN A 76 9.48 -11.82 5.34
C GLN A 76 9.57 -12.82 4.17
N SER A 77 8.89 -13.97 4.27
CA SER A 77 8.85 -14.98 3.21
C SER A 77 8.13 -14.49 1.96
N GLU A 78 7.00 -13.79 2.12
CA GLU A 78 6.26 -13.21 1.00
C GLU A 78 7.09 -12.11 0.32
N TRP A 79 7.67 -11.21 1.10
CA TRP A 79 8.50 -10.13 0.59
C TRP A 79 9.73 -10.65 -0.17
N ARG A 80 10.40 -11.69 0.37
CA ARG A 80 11.56 -12.30 -0.31
C ARG A 80 11.19 -12.82 -1.70
N LYS A 81 10.05 -13.52 -1.81
CA LYS A 81 9.57 -14.04 -3.09
C LYS A 81 9.19 -12.92 -4.05
N LEU A 82 8.47 -11.90 -3.55
CA LEU A 82 8.03 -10.75 -4.36
C LEU A 82 9.22 -9.93 -4.87
N SER A 83 10.13 -9.53 -3.99
CA SER A 83 11.32 -8.72 -4.34
C SER A 83 12.18 -9.40 -5.40
N THR A 84 12.49 -10.69 -5.22
CA THR A 84 13.27 -11.45 -6.22
C THR A 84 12.58 -11.46 -7.59
N GLY A 85 11.27 -11.68 -7.63
CA GLY A 85 10.49 -11.67 -8.88
C GLY A 85 10.42 -10.28 -9.52
N LEU A 86 10.32 -9.22 -8.72
CA LEU A 86 10.31 -7.84 -9.20
C LEU A 86 11.68 -7.46 -9.79
N GLU A 87 12.77 -7.78 -9.11
CA GLU A 87 14.13 -7.54 -9.61
C GLU A 87 14.38 -8.26 -10.95
N GLN A 88 13.98 -9.54 -11.04
CA GLN A 88 14.05 -10.30 -12.27
C GLN A 88 13.27 -9.60 -13.40
N ARG A 89 12.03 -9.18 -13.12
CA ARG A 89 11.15 -8.55 -14.12
C ARG A 89 11.70 -7.21 -14.59
N VAL A 90 12.19 -6.37 -13.69
CA VAL A 90 12.80 -5.08 -14.03
C VAL A 90 14.04 -5.29 -14.90
N ARG A 91 14.89 -6.26 -14.56
CA ARG A 91 16.07 -6.59 -15.38
C ARG A 91 15.68 -7.00 -16.80
N ALA A 92 14.70 -7.89 -16.94
CA ALA A 92 14.22 -8.34 -18.24
C ALA A 92 13.65 -7.18 -19.08
N LEU A 93 12.84 -6.32 -18.47
CA LEU A 93 12.27 -5.15 -19.14
C LEU A 93 13.35 -4.15 -19.58
N ASN A 94 14.36 -3.90 -18.74
CA ASN A 94 15.47 -3.01 -19.10
C ASN A 94 16.30 -3.58 -20.25
N MET A 95 16.57 -4.89 -20.26
CA MET A 95 17.26 -5.54 -21.38
C MET A 95 16.44 -5.48 -22.67
N PHE A 96 15.13 -5.71 -22.58
CA PHE A 96 14.22 -5.60 -23.72
C PHE A 96 14.19 -4.17 -24.30
N LEU A 97 14.13 -3.15 -23.46
CA LEU A 97 14.21 -1.75 -23.92
C LEU A 97 15.55 -1.44 -24.58
N ALA A 98 16.65 -1.95 -24.01
CA ALA A 98 17.99 -1.79 -24.60
C ALA A 98 18.12 -2.51 -25.95
N ASP A 99 17.45 -3.65 -26.13
CA ASP A 99 17.45 -4.38 -27.40
C ASP A 99 16.68 -3.62 -28.50
N ILE A 100 15.56 -2.97 -28.15
CA ILE A 100 14.75 -2.21 -29.12
C ILE A 100 15.34 -0.84 -29.46
N TYR A 101 15.87 -0.13 -28.46
CA TYR A 101 16.27 1.27 -28.60
C TYR A 101 17.78 1.50 -28.49
N GLY A 102 18.56 0.47 -28.18
CA GLY A 102 20.00 0.57 -28.06
C GLY A 102 20.69 0.73 -29.42
N PRO A 103 21.96 1.16 -29.43
CA PRO A 103 22.78 1.08 -30.62
C PRO A 103 22.98 -0.41 -30.95
N GLY A 104 22.48 -0.83 -32.11
CA GLY A 104 22.62 -2.20 -32.60
C GLY A 104 24.06 -2.66 -32.75
#